data_AF-A0A7Y1M8K4-F1
#
_entry.id   AF-A0A7Y1M8K4-F1
#
_cell.length_a   1.000
_cell.length_b   1.000
_cell.length_c   1.000
_cell.angle_alpha   90.00
_cell.angle_beta   90.00
_cell.angle_gamma   90.00
#
_symmetry.space_group_name_H-M   'P 1'
#
loop_
_entity.id
_entity.type
_entity.pdbx_description
1 polymer ?
#
loop_
_entity_poly.entity_id
_entity_poly.type
_entity_poly.pdbx_seq_one_letter_code
_entity_poly.pdbx_strand_id
1 'polypeptide(L)'
;MKSPTYQQLIERAALTALELFQAQTTKKALKAELRSLYDTYFEAYGRPDGAFDPYNEAFHPVVNFTEAQFQRVRTAKKAEYNALRRHHTALRALDAYRPAKAMRGAA
;
A
#
# COMPACT_ATOMS: atom_id res chain seq x y z
N MET A 1 11.42 20.50 21.46
CA MET A 1 10.07 19.88 21.28
C MET A 1 9.83 18.92 22.44
N LYS A 2 8.62 18.89 23.02
CA LYS A 2 8.27 17.94 24.11
C LYS A 2 8.14 16.53 23.55
N SER A 3 8.63 15.53 24.28
CA SER A 3 8.43 14.12 23.92
C SER A 3 6.93 13.77 23.93
N PRO A 4 6.45 12.99 22.95
CA PRO A 4 5.04 12.61 22.89
C PRO A 4 4.62 11.78 24.09
N THR A 5 3.37 11.94 24.53
CA THR A 5 2.78 11.12 25.60
C THR A 5 2.44 9.72 25.09
N TYR A 6 2.24 8.76 26.00
CA TYR A 6 1.81 7.41 25.63
C TYR A 6 0.50 7.41 24.82
N GLN A 7 -0.48 8.22 25.26
CA GLN A 7 -1.75 8.40 24.56
C GLN A 7 -1.56 8.90 23.13
N GLN A 8 -0.69 9.90 22.92
CA GLN A 8 -0.38 10.41 21.59
C GLN A 8 0.32 9.37 20.70
N LEU A 9 1.11 8.47 21.29
CA LEU A 9 1.73 7.36 20.57
C LEU A 9 0.70 6.30 20.15
N ILE A 10 -0.26 5.96 21.03
CA ILE A 10 -1.39 5.08 20.69
C ILE A 10 -2.22 5.67 19.56
N GLU A 11 -2.62 6.94 19.68
CA GLU A 11 -3.41 7.64 18.66
C GLU A 11 -2.69 7.63 17.31
N ARG A 12 -1.38 7.89 17.31
CA ARG A 12 -0.56 7.81 16.10
C ARG A 12 -0.50 6.41 15.51
N ALA A 13 -0.37 5.37 16.35
CA ALA A 13 -0.39 3.98 15.89
C ALA A 13 -1.75 3.62 15.26
N ALA A 14 -2.86 4.03 15.89
CA ALA A 14 -4.21 3.81 15.38
C ALA A 14 -4.46 4.54 14.04
N LEU A 15 -4.07 5.81 13.94
CA LEU A 15 -4.22 6.59 12.70
C LEU A 15 -3.42 5.97 11.55
N THR A 16 -2.17 5.60 11.80
CA THR A 16 -1.33 4.96 10.76
C THR A 16 -1.81 3.56 10.38
N ALA A 17 -2.45 2.82 11.29
CA ALA A 17 -3.11 1.55 10.97
C ALA A 17 -4.30 1.75 10.02
N LEU A 18 -5.14 2.76 10.29
CA LEU A 18 -6.26 3.12 9.43
C LEU A 18 -5.78 3.54 8.03
N GLU A 19 -4.75 4.38 7.94
CA GLU A 19 -4.14 4.78 6.67
C GLU A 19 -3.64 3.55 5.87
N LEU A 20 -2.97 2.62 6.55
CA LEU A 20 -2.47 1.39 5.92
C LEU A 20 -3.62 0.54 5.38
N PHE A 21 -4.68 0.35 6.18
CA PHE A 21 -5.86 -0.40 5.76
C PHE A 21 -6.55 0.23 4.55
N GLN A 22 -6.70 1.56 4.54
CA GLN A 22 -7.24 2.29 3.39
C GLN A 22 -6.37 2.09 2.14
N ALA A 23 -5.04 2.22 2.27
CA ALA A 23 -4.13 2.04 1.15
C ALA A 23 -4.16 0.60 0.58
N GLN A 24 -4.26 -0.41 1.45
CA GLN A 24 -4.43 -1.82 1.07
C GLN A 24 -5.74 -2.03 0.29
N THR A 25 -6.83 -1.46 0.79
CA THR A 25 -8.16 -1.55 0.17
C THR A 25 -8.17 -0.88 -1.21
N THR A 26 -7.63 0.33 -1.32
CA THR A 26 -7.50 1.05 -2.58
C THR A 26 -6.67 0.27 -3.60
N LYS A 27 -5.51 -0.27 -3.20
CA LYS A 27 -4.69 -1.11 -4.09
C LYS A 27 -5.48 -2.33 -4.56
N LYS A 28 -6.20 -3.00 -3.67
CA LYS A 28 -7.00 -4.19 -4.00
C LYS A 28 -8.08 -3.85 -5.03
N ALA A 29 -8.80 -2.75 -4.84
CA ALA A 29 -9.82 -2.27 -5.78
C ALA A 29 -9.21 -1.97 -7.16
N LEU A 30 -8.12 -1.19 -7.22
CA LEU A 30 -7.47 -0.84 -8.48
C LEU A 30 -6.90 -2.05 -9.23
N LYS A 31 -6.41 -3.07 -8.51
CA LYS A 31 -5.98 -4.34 -9.11
C LYS A 31 -7.16 -5.13 -9.70
N ALA A 32 -8.31 -5.10 -9.04
CA ALA A 32 -9.52 -5.75 -9.56
C ALA A 32 -10.01 -5.04 -10.83
N GLU A 33 -10.03 -3.70 -10.83
CA GLU A 33 -10.32 -2.89 -12.02
C GLU A 33 -9.35 -3.21 -13.17
N LEU A 34 -8.04 -3.28 -12.91
CA LEU A 34 -7.05 -3.62 -13.92
C LEU A 34 -7.31 -5.01 -14.53
N ARG A 35 -7.66 -5.99 -13.68
CA ARG A 35 -8.02 -7.33 -14.16
C ARG A 35 -9.26 -7.31 -15.04
N SER A 36 -10.30 -6.57 -14.64
CA SER A 36 -11.49 -6.40 -15.45
C SER A 36 -11.18 -5.80 -16.82
N LEU A 37 -10.25 -4.84 -16.92
CA LEU A 37 -9.84 -4.27 -18.20
C LEU A 37 -9.12 -5.28 -19.10
N TYR A 38 -8.27 -6.14 -18.52
CA TYR A 38 -7.67 -7.25 -19.28
C TYR A 38 -8.75 -8.20 -19.81
N ASP A 39 -9.70 -8.58 -18.95
CA ASP A 39 -10.79 -9.50 -19.33
C ASP A 39 -11.66 -8.88 -20.46
N THR A 40 -12.07 -7.61 -20.34
CA THR A 40 -12.81 -6.89 -21.38
C THR A 40 -12.04 -6.81 -22.71
N TYR A 41 -10.74 -6.52 -22.64
CA TYR A 41 -9.93 -6.43 -23.86
C TYR A 41 -9.82 -7.79 -24.56
N PHE A 42 -9.52 -8.85 -23.81
CA PHE A 42 -9.36 -10.19 -24.38
C PHE A 42 -10.67 -10.79 -24.87
N GLU A 43 -11.81 -10.43 -24.29
CA GLU A 43 -13.13 -10.81 -24.81
C GLU A 43 -13.39 -10.17 -26.18
N ALA A 44 -13.01 -8.90 -26.37
CA ALA A 44 -13.25 -8.17 -27.61
C ALA A 44 -12.27 -8.50 -28.75
N TYR A 45 -11.00 -8.71 -28.42
CA TYR A 45 -9.91 -8.83 -29.42
C TYR A 45 -9.24 -10.20 -29.46
N GLY A 46 -9.62 -11.11 -28.56
CA GLY A 46 -8.94 -12.38 -28.35
C GLY A 46 -7.72 -12.25 -27.45
N ARG A 47 -7.29 -13.37 -26.86
CA ARG A 47 -6.11 -13.44 -26.01
C ARG A 47 -4.96 -14.12 -26.77
N PRO A 48 -3.76 -13.51 -26.83
CA PRO A 48 -2.59 -14.19 -27.37
C PRO A 48 -2.26 -15.47 -26.58
N ASP A 49 -1.74 -16.48 -27.28
CA ASP A 49 -1.33 -17.73 -26.66
C ASP A 49 -0.19 -17.54 -25.66
N GLY A 50 -0.23 -18.32 -24.58
CA GLY A 50 0.82 -18.35 -23.56
C GLY A 50 0.59 -17.45 -22.34
N ALA A 51 1.67 -17.31 -21.55
CA ALA A 51 1.69 -16.45 -20.37
C ALA A 51 1.70 -14.98 -20.80
N PHE A 52 1.12 -14.11 -19.96
CA PHE A 52 1.16 -12.67 -20.20
C PHE A 52 2.62 -12.17 -20.14
N ASP A 53 3.12 -11.68 -21.27
CA ASP A 53 4.46 -11.12 -21.39
C ASP A 53 4.38 -9.69 -21.95
N PRO A 54 4.63 -8.65 -21.12
CA PRO A 54 4.60 -7.25 -21.55
C PRO A 54 5.62 -6.88 -22.63
N TYR A 55 6.66 -7.71 -22.83
CA TYR A 55 7.73 -7.47 -23.80
C TYR A 55 7.48 -8.17 -25.15
N ASN A 56 6.47 -9.04 -25.20
CA ASN A 56 6.03 -9.66 -26.44
C ASN A 56 5.07 -8.72 -27.17
N GLU A 57 5.37 -8.48 -28.45
CA GLU A 57 4.61 -7.57 -29.31
C GLU A 57 3.11 -7.92 -29.38
N ALA A 58 2.74 -9.20 -29.26
CA ALA A 58 1.35 -9.63 -29.25
C ALA A 58 0.56 -9.09 -28.05
N PHE A 59 1.22 -8.76 -26.93
CA PHE A 59 0.59 -8.17 -25.75
C PHE A 59 0.71 -6.64 -25.70
N HIS A 60 1.50 -6.00 -26.57
CA HIS A 60 1.61 -4.54 -26.59
C HIS A 60 0.26 -3.81 -26.72
N PRO A 61 -0.71 -4.26 -27.55
CA PRO A 61 -2.00 -3.60 -27.65
C PRO A 61 -2.78 -3.56 -26.31
N VAL A 62 -2.80 -4.67 -25.57
CA VAL A 62 -3.47 -4.73 -24.27
C VAL A 62 -2.71 -3.97 -23.17
N VAL A 63 -1.37 -3.96 -23.24
CA VAL A 63 -0.54 -3.12 -22.36
C VAL A 63 -0.88 -1.65 -22.58
N ASN A 64 -0.90 -1.19 -23.82
CA ASN A 64 -1.23 0.20 -24.17
C ASN A 64 -2.65 0.57 -23.72
N PHE A 65 -3.63 -0.34 -23.90
CA PHE A 65 -5.01 -0.14 -23.45
C PHE A 65 -5.11 -0.01 -21.92
N THR A 66 -4.34 -0.80 -21.17
CA THR A 66 -4.42 -0.86 -19.70
C THR A 66 -3.44 0.04 -18.97
N GLU A 67 -2.56 0.76 -19.69
CA GLU A 67 -1.42 1.48 -19.11
C GLU A 67 -1.83 2.50 -18.05
N ALA A 68 -2.87 3.31 -18.31
CA ALA A 68 -3.34 4.30 -17.35
C ALA A 68 -3.77 3.65 -16.01
N GLN A 69 -4.49 2.54 -16.08
CA GLN A 69 -4.91 1.81 -14.88
C GLN A 69 -3.73 1.13 -14.20
N PHE A 70 -2.79 0.59 -14.97
CA PHE A 70 -1.56 0.01 -14.44
C PHE A 70 -0.75 1.04 -13.64
N GLN A 71 -0.63 2.28 -14.14
CA GLN A 71 0.04 3.36 -13.41
C GLN A 71 -0.69 3.76 -12.11
N ARG A 72 -2.03 3.72 -12.08
CA ARG A 72 -2.81 3.89 -10.84
C ARG A 72 -2.49 2.81 -9.83
N VAL A 73 -2.42 1.54 -10.26
CA VAL A 73 -2.02 0.41 -9.39
C VAL A 73 -0.60 0.60 -8.85
N ARG A 74 0.36 1.01 -9.70
CA ARG A 74 1.75 1.28 -9.26
C ARG A 74 1.81 2.39 -8.22
N THR A 75 1.05 3.46 -8.43
CA THR A 75 0.96 4.58 -7.48
C THR A 75 0.37 4.12 -6.15
N ALA A 76 -0.71 3.34 -6.18
CA ALA A 76 -1.32 2.77 -4.98
C ALA A 76 -0.38 1.81 -4.23
N LYS A 77 0.41 0.99 -4.94
CA LYS A 77 1.45 0.14 -4.35
C LYS A 77 2.50 0.97 -3.60
N LYS A 78 2.94 2.09 -4.17
CA LYS A 78 3.87 3.02 -3.52
C LYS A 78 3.25 3.66 -2.28
N ALA A 79 1.97 4.05 -2.36
CA ALA A 79 1.23 4.63 -1.23
C ALA A 79 1.10 3.64 -0.06
N GLU A 80 0.72 2.38 -0.33
CA GLU A 80 0.67 1.30 0.66
C GLU A 80 2.03 1.07 1.32
N TYR A 81 3.10 0.98 0.54
CA TYR A 81 4.45 0.80 1.08
C TYR A 81 4.83 1.94 2.04
N ASN A 82 4.52 3.19 1.66
CA ASN A 82 4.79 4.34 2.51
C ASN A 82 3.93 4.32 3.79
N ALA A 83 2.65 3.95 3.69
CA ALA A 83 1.77 3.81 4.85
C ALA A 83 2.26 2.71 5.80
N LEU A 84 2.70 1.57 5.28
CA LEU A 84 3.27 0.47 6.07
C LEU A 84 4.52 0.94 6.82
N ARG A 85 5.42 1.67 6.15
CA ARG A 85 6.62 2.22 6.78
C ARG A 85 6.28 3.21 7.90
N ARG A 86 5.30 4.09 7.69
CA ARG A 86 4.82 5.02 8.72
C ARG A 86 4.23 4.27 9.92
N HIS A 87 3.42 3.24 9.66
CA HIS A 87 2.82 2.43 10.71
C HIS A 87 3.87 1.67 11.54
N HIS A 88 4.83 1.00 10.89
CA HIS A 88 5.96 0.36 11.58
C HIS A 88 6.77 1.36 12.42
N THR A 89 6.95 2.59 11.92
CA THR A 89 7.64 3.64 12.67
C THR A 89 6.84 4.07 13.90
N ALA A 90 5.52 4.18 13.79
CA ALA A 90 4.63 4.50 14.92
C ALA A 90 4.64 3.40 15.98
N LEU A 91 4.58 2.13 15.57
CA LEU A 91 4.68 0.98 16.48
C LEU A 91 6.02 0.96 17.22
N ARG A 92 7.14 1.13 16.51
CA ARG A 92 8.47 1.19 17.15
C ARG A 92 8.58 2.32 18.18
N ALA A 93 7.97 3.48 17.91
CA ALA A 93 7.95 4.59 18.84
C ALA A 93 7.08 4.30 20.08
N LEU A 94 5.97 3.58 19.90
CA LEU A 94 5.11 3.13 20.99
C LEU A 94 5.81 2.06 21.85
N ASP A 95 6.45 1.06 21.23
CA ASP A 95 7.18 -0.02 21.91
C ASP A 95 8.38 0.52 22.69
N ALA A 96 9.06 1.54 22.18
CA ALA A 96 10.19 2.19 22.84
C ALA A 96 9.77 3.14 23.98
N TYR A 97 8.47 3.39 24.17
CA TYR A 97 8.01 4.32 25.20
C TYR A 97 8.32 3.79 26.60
N ARG A 98 9.18 4.53 27.32
CA ARG A 98 9.41 4.33 28.75
C ARG A 98 8.80 5.50 29.53
N PRO A 99 7.88 5.26 30.47
CA PRO A 99 7.33 6.33 31.29
C PRO A 99 8.42 6.91 32.19
N ALA A 100 8.48 8.24 32.31
CA ALA A 100 9.48 8.94 33.13
C ALA A 100 9.51 8.51 34.62
N LYS A 101 8.43 7.88 35.11
CA LYS A 101 8.34 7.32 36.46
C LYS A 101 9.23 6.08 36.68
N ALA A 102 9.59 5.37 35.61
CA ALA A 102 10.44 4.17 35.68
C ALA A 102 11.92 4.47 35.98
N MET A 103 12.39 5.71 35.82
CA MET A 103 13.78 6.11 36.10
C MET A 103 14.02 6.64 37.53
N ARG A 104 12.98 6.74 38.37
CA ARG A 104 13.13 7.21 39.77
C ARG A 104 13.22 6.10 40.82
N GLY A 105 13.24 4.82 40.41
CA GLY A 105 13.27 3.66 41.31
C GLY A 105 14.59 2.89 41.37
N ALA A 106 15.65 3.42 40.74
CA ALA A 106 17.00 2.84 40.80
C ALA A 106 17.92 3.83 41.54
N ALA A 107 17.83 3.85 42.87
CA ALA A 107 18.78 4.50 43.76
C ALA A 107 18.94 3.61 45.00
#